data_AF-A0A926JSZ9-F1
#
_entry.id   AF-A0A926JSZ9-F1
#
_cell.length_a   1.000
_cell.length_b   1.000
_cell.length_c   1.000
_cell.angle_alpha   90.00
_cell.angle_beta   90.00
_cell.angle_gamma   90.00
#
_symmetry.space_group_name_H-M   'P 1'
#
loop_
_entity.id
_entity.type
_entity.pdbx_description
1 polymer ?
#
loop_
_entity_poly.entity_id
_entity_poly.type
_entity_poly.pdbx_seq_one_letter_code
_entity_poly.pdbx_strand_id
1 'polypeptide(L)'
;MKSTEVKNLIDSQEPIAIVRYFEWAIFSKSYANSRYLLLRMNRKRNKIKEVRVPDDVISFLVSRLDNFKKVCSEEGNTVWERMAFREKVKEFVPESKIARLIDK
;
A
#
# COMPACT_ATOMS: atom_id res chain seq x y z
N MET A 1 -12.26 6.82 -4.10
CA MET A 1 -12.24 6.97 -2.63
C MET A 1 -11.80 8.39 -2.37
N LYS A 2 -12.53 9.14 -1.54
CA LYS A 2 -12.23 10.55 -1.22
C LYS A 2 -11.05 10.62 -0.23
N SER A 3 -10.31 11.73 -0.21
CA SER A 3 -9.17 11.93 0.70
C SER A 3 -9.51 11.65 2.18
N THR A 4 -10.71 12.04 2.63
CA THR A 4 -11.20 11.76 4.00
C THR A 4 -11.31 10.26 4.28
N GLU A 5 -11.79 9.46 3.32
CA GLU A 5 -11.90 8.01 3.49
C GLU A 5 -10.51 7.35 3.55
N VAL A 6 -9.54 7.89 2.80
CA VAL A 6 -8.14 7.44 2.83
C VAL A 6 -7.50 7.76 4.18
N LYS A 7 -7.68 8.98 4.70
CA LYS A 7 -7.20 9.37 6.04
C LYS A 7 -7.79 8.47 7.13
N ASN A 8 -9.10 8.22 7.08
CA ASN A 8 -9.77 7.31 8.01
C ASN A 8 -9.22 5.88 7.93
N LEU A 9 -8.88 5.40 6.73
CA LEU A 9 -8.25 4.09 6.58
C LEU A 9 -6.84 4.05 7.19
N ILE A 10 -6.05 5.11 7.00
CA ILE A 10 -4.70 5.23 7.58
C ILE A 10 -4.77 5.19 9.10
N ASP A 11 -5.69 5.94 9.72
CA ASP A 11 -5.85 5.96 11.18
C ASP A 11 -6.65 4.77 11.74
N SER A 12 -7.26 3.96 10.87
CA SER A 12 -8.01 2.78 11.31
C SER A 12 -7.10 1.75 12.00
N GLN A 13 -7.70 0.83 12.75
CA GLN A 13 -7.03 -0.37 13.25
C GLN A 13 -7.20 -1.56 12.30
N GLU A 14 -7.42 -1.31 11.00
CA GLU A 14 -7.52 -2.39 10.02
C GLU A 14 -6.12 -2.86 9.59
N PRO A 15 -5.94 -4.16 9.26
CA PRO A 15 -4.75 -4.64 8.60
C PRO A 15 -4.66 -4.05 7.20
N ILE A 16 -3.60 -3.29 6.96
CA ILE A 16 -3.29 -2.68 5.67
C ILE A 16 -1.78 -2.72 5.44
N ALA A 17 -1.38 -2.61 4.17
CA ALA A 17 -0.01 -2.32 3.80
C ALA A 17 0.06 -1.03 2.99
N ILE A 18 1.19 -0.33 3.09
CA ILE A 18 1.52 0.88 2.34
C ILE A 18 2.68 0.53 1.44
N VAL A 19 2.55 0.81 0.15
CA VAL A 19 3.61 0.66 -0.85
C VAL A 19 3.98 2.04 -1.34
N ARG A 20 5.24 2.44 -1.13
CA ARG A 20 5.86 3.58 -1.80
C ARG A 20 6.52 3.10 -3.07
N TYR A 21 6.25 3.79 -4.17
CA TYR A 21 6.86 3.56 -5.48
C TYR A 21 7.15 4.90 -6.15
N PHE A 22 8.02 4.91 -7.15
CA PHE A 22 8.32 6.09 -7.94
C PHE A 22 7.64 6.02 -9.30
N GLU A 23 6.88 7.06 -9.64
CA GLU A 23 6.28 7.21 -10.97
C GLU A 23 7.22 8.06 -11.83
N TRP A 24 7.72 7.50 -12.92
CA TRP A 24 8.55 8.22 -13.89
C TRP A 24 7.65 8.94 -14.90
N ALA A 25 7.76 10.27 -14.98
CA ALA A 25 7.12 11.01 -16.05
C ALA A 25 7.87 10.76 -17.36
N ILE A 26 7.16 10.30 -18.40
CA ILE A 26 7.70 9.98 -19.75
C ILE A 26 8.56 11.12 -20.33
N PHE A 27 8.32 12.36 -19.91
CA PHE A 27 8.96 13.56 -20.46
C PHE A 27 10.01 14.22 -19.54
N SER A 28 10.33 13.69 -18.36
CA SER A 28 11.43 14.25 -17.56
C SER A 28 12.18 13.19 -16.77
N LYS A 29 13.48 13.02 -17.08
CA LYS A 29 14.41 12.18 -16.31
C LYS A 29 14.74 12.74 -14.92
N SER A 30 14.20 13.90 -14.53
CA SER A 30 14.64 14.65 -13.34
C SER A 30 13.63 14.72 -12.20
N TYR A 31 12.39 14.24 -12.36
CA TYR A 31 11.36 14.34 -11.32
C TYR A 31 10.64 13.00 -11.11
N ALA A 32 11.28 12.09 -10.38
CA ALA A 32 10.61 10.91 -9.84
C ALA A 32 9.82 11.34 -8.59
N ASN A 33 8.50 11.47 -8.73
CA ASN A 33 7.63 11.76 -7.59
C ASN A 33 7.30 10.46 -6.85
N SER A 34 7.53 10.43 -5.53
CA SER A 34 7.08 9.33 -4.70
C SER A 34 5.55 9.28 -4.68
N ARG A 35 5.00 8.13 -5.03
CA ARG A 35 3.58 7.82 -4.94
C ARG A 35 3.37 6.72 -3.90
N TYR A 36 2.14 6.64 -3.40
CA TYR A 36 1.77 5.69 -2.37
C TYR A 36 0.50 4.94 -2.76
N LEU A 37 0.51 3.62 -2.57
CA LEU A 37 -0.65 2.75 -2.65
C LEU A 37 -0.95 2.18 -1.26
N LEU A 38 -2.23 2.12 -0.92
CA LEU A 38 -2.74 1.38 0.23
C LEU A 38 -3.31 0.05 -0.24
N LEU A 39 -2.83 -1.03 0.34
CA LEU A 39 -3.37 -2.37 0.17
C LEU A 39 -4.27 -2.69 1.35
N ARG A 40 -5.54 -2.98 1.06
CA ARG A 40 -6.54 -3.37 2.04
C ARG A 40 -7.15 -4.71 1.67
N MET A 41 -7.41 -5.56 2.66
CA MET A 41 -8.17 -6.78 2.43
C MET A 41 -9.64 -6.48 2.15
N ASN A 42 -10.16 -6.97 1.04
CA ASN A 42 -11.59 -7.08 0.80
C ASN A 42 -12.06 -8.48 1.22
N ARG A 43 -12.42 -8.61 2.51
CA ARG A 43 -12.88 -9.88 3.11
C ARG A 43 -14.11 -10.47 2.41
N LYS A 44 -15.00 -9.65 1.86
CA LYS A 44 -16.20 -10.13 1.14
C LYS A 44 -15.85 -10.83 -0.17
N ARG A 45 -14.69 -10.54 -0.76
CA ARG A 45 -14.31 -11.03 -2.10
C ARG A 45 -13.01 -11.83 -2.09
N ASN A 46 -12.41 -12.08 -0.93
CA ASN A 46 -11.10 -12.75 -0.78
C ASN A 46 -10.05 -12.18 -1.76
N LYS A 47 -9.97 -10.85 -1.80
CA LYS A 47 -9.13 -10.06 -2.71
C LYS A 47 -8.40 -8.97 -1.94
N ILE A 48 -7.23 -8.60 -2.43
CA ILE A 48 -6.58 -7.35 -2.05
C ILE A 48 -7.19 -6.24 -2.90
N LYS A 49 -7.52 -5.12 -2.27
CA LYS A 49 -7.95 -3.89 -2.92
C LYS A 49 -6.81 -2.88 -2.82
N GLU A 50 -6.46 -2.32 -3.96
CA GLU A 50 -5.50 -1.22 -4.07
C GLU A 50 -6.25 0.12 -4.02
N VAL A 51 -5.70 1.06 -3.27
CA VAL A 51 -6.22 2.42 -3.17
C VAL A 51 -5.05 3.39 -3.36
N ARG A 52 -5.09 4.17 -4.44
CA ARG A 52 -4.13 5.26 -4.66
C ARG A 52 -4.32 6.32 -3.59
N VAL A 53 -3.21 6.73 -2.97
CA VAL A 53 -3.19 7.83 -2.01
C VAL A 53 -3.16 9.14 -2.78
N PRO A 54 -4.16 10.03 -2.58
CA PRO A 54 -4.15 11.37 -3.17
C PRO A 54 -2.99 12.22 -2.64
N ASP A 55 -2.49 13.15 -3.45
CA ASP A 55 -1.31 13.95 -3.12
C ASP A 55 -1.50 14.82 -1.88
N ASP A 56 -2.71 15.34 -1.66
CA ASP A 56 -3.10 16.10 -0.47
C ASP A 56 -3.13 15.26 0.83
N VAL A 57 -3.03 13.93 0.71
CA VAL A 57 -2.99 12.99 1.85
C VAL A 57 -1.57 12.51 2.14
N ILE A 58 -0.60 12.72 1.25
CA ILE A 58 0.75 12.14 1.38
C ILE A 58 1.45 12.64 2.65
N SER A 59 1.41 13.94 2.95
CA SER A 59 2.05 14.49 4.15
C SER A 59 1.49 13.87 5.43
N PHE A 60 0.16 13.69 5.47
CA PHE A 60 -0.53 13.03 6.56
C PHE A 60 -0.12 11.56 6.69
N LEU A 61 -0.08 10.81 5.58
CA LEU A 61 0.37 9.42 5.55
C LEU A 61 1.81 9.30 6.08
N VAL A 62 2.73 10.14 5.62
CA VAL A 62 4.13 10.13 6.05
C VAL A 62 4.24 10.35 7.55
N SER A 63 3.44 11.27 8.12
CA SER A 63 3.40 11.52 9.58
C SER A 63 2.87 10.36 10.43
N ARG A 64 2.35 9.31 9.78
CA ARG A 64 1.78 8.12 10.44
C ARG A 64 2.61 6.85 10.20
N LEU A 65 3.67 6.91 9.40
CA LEU A 65 4.47 5.73 9.04
C LEU A 65 5.11 5.05 10.25
N ASP A 66 5.38 5.77 11.34
CA ASP A 66 5.92 5.21 12.58
C ASP A 66 4.95 4.22 13.25
N ASN A 67 3.65 4.30 12.93
CA ASN A 67 2.64 3.33 13.38
C ASN A 67 2.63 2.03 12.55
N PHE A 68 3.52 1.91 11.56
CA PHE A 68 3.62 0.77 10.68
C PHE A 68 5.00 0.13 10.77
N LYS A 69 5.03 -1.19 10.66
CA LYS A 69 6.27 -1.94 10.56
C LYS A 69 6.78 -1.87 9.13
N LYS A 70 7.99 -1.35 8.91
CA LYS A 70 8.68 -1.46 7.62
C LYS A 70 9.07 -2.94 7.39
N VAL A 71 8.71 -3.49 6.23
CA VAL A 71 8.91 -4.91 5.91
C VAL A 71 9.74 -5.18 4.66
N CYS A 72 9.84 -4.19 3.76
CA CYS A 72 10.72 -4.25 2.61
C CYS A 72 11.21 -2.84 2.27
N SER A 73 12.45 -2.73 1.79
CA SER A 73 13.06 -1.50 1.30
C SER A 73 14.11 -1.87 0.27
N GLU A 74 13.74 -1.80 -1.01
CA GLU A 74 14.60 -2.19 -2.14
C GLU A 74 14.44 -1.21 -3.29
N GLU A 75 15.56 -0.79 -3.90
CA GLU A 75 15.60 0.01 -5.14
C GLU A 75 14.65 1.24 -5.15
N GLY A 76 14.51 1.92 -4.01
CA GLY A 76 13.63 3.08 -3.85
C GLY A 76 12.16 2.75 -3.57
N ASN A 77 11.76 1.48 -3.71
CA ASN A 77 10.47 1.00 -3.22
C ASN A 77 10.56 0.74 -1.72
N THR A 78 9.45 0.97 -1.01
CA THR A 78 9.38 0.66 0.42
C THR A 78 7.98 0.19 0.76
N VAL A 79 7.90 -0.88 1.53
CA VAL A 79 6.64 -1.44 2.00
C VAL A 79 6.58 -1.39 3.51
N TRP A 80 5.48 -0.86 4.03
CA TRP A 80 5.13 -0.91 5.44
C TRP A 80 3.84 -1.70 5.63
N GLU A 81 3.71 -2.37 6.76
CA GLU A 81 2.50 -3.12 7.12
C GLU A 81 2.04 -2.82 8.54
N ARG A 82 0.75 -3.03 8.78
CA ARG A 82 0.16 -3.02 10.11
C ARG A 82 -0.62 -4.31 10.37
N MET A 83 -0.60 -4.76 11.62
CA MET A 83 -1.29 -5.98 12.08
C MET A 83 -0.97 -7.23 11.23
N ALA A 84 0.30 -7.42 10.87
CA ALA A 84 0.78 -8.56 10.08
C ALA A 84 -0.03 -8.79 8.80
N PHE A 85 -0.27 -7.72 8.03
CA PHE A 85 -1.07 -7.75 6.81
C PHE A 85 -0.69 -8.91 5.88
N ARG A 86 0.61 -9.17 5.67
CA ARG A 86 1.08 -10.25 4.79
C ARG A 86 0.63 -11.63 5.24
N GLU A 87 0.71 -11.94 6.54
CA GLU A 87 0.26 -13.23 7.06
C GLU A 87 -1.26 -13.38 6.91
N LYS A 88 -2.02 -12.31 7.17
CA LYS A 88 -3.46 -12.29 6.92
C LYS A 88 -3.82 -12.41 5.45
N VAL A 89 -2.99 -11.96 4.52
CA VAL A 89 -3.24 -12.19 3.10
C VAL A 89 -3.12 -13.69 2.77
N LYS A 90 -2.10 -14.39 3.29
CA LYS A 90 -1.92 -15.83 3.05
C LYS A 90 -3.08 -16.67 3.56
N GLU A 91 -3.65 -16.30 4.71
CA GLU A 91 -4.81 -16.99 5.29
C GLU A 91 -6.10 -16.84 4.44
N PHE A 92 -6.28 -15.71 3.74
CA PHE A 92 -7.56 -15.36 3.11
C PHE A 92 -7.54 -15.33 1.59
N VAL A 93 -6.37 -15.17 0.97
CA VAL A 93 -6.20 -15.16 -0.49
C VAL A 93 -5.60 -16.49 -0.91
N PRO A 94 -6.27 -17.27 -1.79
CA PRO A 94 -5.75 -18.57 -2.22
C PRO A 94 -4.33 -18.47 -2.78
N GLU A 95 -3.45 -19.40 -2.41
CA GLU A 95 -2.04 -19.40 -2.84
C GLU A 95 -1.90 -19.36 -4.36
N SER A 96 -2.74 -20.09 -5.09
CA SER A 96 -2.77 -20.09 -6.57
C SER A 96 -2.97 -18.69 -7.16
N LYS A 97 -3.66 -17.81 -6.44
CA LYS A 97 -3.90 -16.42 -6.85
C LYS A 97 -2.77 -15.50 -6.43
N ILE A 98 -2.08 -15.80 -5.32
CA ILE A 98 -0.86 -15.10 -4.91
C ILE A 98 0.26 -15.41 -5.93
N ALA A 99 0.45 -16.67 -6.29
CA ALA A 99 1.43 -17.09 -7.30
C ALA A 99 1.22 -16.37 -8.64
N ARG A 100 -0.02 -16.31 -9.13
CA ARG A 100 -0.37 -15.56 -10.36
C ARG A 100 -0.09 -14.06 -10.30
N LEU A 101 0.03 -13.47 -9.12
CA LEU A 101 0.39 -12.06 -8.96
C LEU A 101 1.90 -11.84 -8.92
N ILE A 102 2.68 -12.86 -8.54
CA ILE A 102 4.15 -12.82 -8.47
C ILE A 102 4.77 -13.15 -9.84
N ASP A 103 4.20 -14.11 -10.58
CA ASP A 103 4.73 -14.60 -11.86
C ASP A 103 4.38 -13.70 -13.07
N LYS A 104 4.17 -12.39 -12.86
CA LYS A 104 3.84 -11.41 -13.90
C LYS A 104 4.95 -10.38 -14.06
#